data_AF-A0A7C6T7E7-F1
#
_entry.id   AF-A0A7C6T7E7-F1
#
_cell.length_a   1.000
_cell.length_b   1.000
_cell.length_c   1.000
_cell.angle_alpha   90.00
_cell.angle_beta   90.00
_cell.angle_gamma   90.00
#
_symmetry.space_group_name_H-M   'P 1'
#
loop_
_entity.id
_entity.type
_entity.pdbx_description
1 polymer ?
#
loop_
_entity_poly.entity_id
_entity_poly.type
_entity_poly.pdbx_seq_one_letter_code
_entity_poly.pdbx_strand_id
1 'polypeptide(L)'
;MFSNDRLLGQILLLSLLGACLWVLAPFMTALFWAAVLAFASWPLMQMLTRALKGNASLAAGLLTGGWVFIVAGPLVWLGFNIADYIRAGTELIKNLRVTGLPDAPEWLVDVPMVGDRLLELWQTVDEQGA
;
A
#
# COMPACT_ATOMS: atom_id res chain seq x y z
N MET A 1 32.07 6.28 -42.31
CA MET A 1 30.73 5.64 -42.38
C MET A 1 30.39 4.92 -41.07
N PHE A 2 31.31 4.14 -40.47
CA PHE A 2 31.08 3.36 -39.23
C PHE A 2 30.86 4.15 -37.91
N SER A 3 31.22 5.43 -37.82
CA SER A 3 31.05 6.18 -36.56
C SER A 3 29.61 6.64 -36.30
N ASN A 4 28.82 6.88 -37.36
CA ASN A 4 27.45 7.38 -37.22
C ASN A 4 26.52 6.33 -36.61
N ASP A 5 26.68 5.05 -36.96
CA ASP A 5 25.86 3.97 -36.40
C ASP A 5 26.10 3.79 -34.89
N ARG A 6 27.36 3.96 -34.45
CA ARG A 6 27.70 3.96 -33.02
C ARG A 6 27.11 5.17 -32.29
N LEU A 7 27.13 6.35 -32.91
CA LEU A 7 26.54 7.56 -32.34
C LEU A 7 25.02 7.45 -32.24
N LEU A 8 24.35 6.91 -33.26
CA LEU A 8 22.91 6.66 -33.24
C LEU A 8 22.54 5.65 -32.15
N GLY A 9 23.29 4.55 -32.04
CA GLY A 9 23.09 3.58 -30.97
C GLY A 9 23.29 4.18 -29.57
N GLN A 10 24.30 5.03 -29.40
CA GLN A 10 24.58 5.70 -28.13
C GLN A 10 23.50 6.73 -27.76
N ILE A 11 23.02 7.51 -28.73
CA ILE A 11 21.91 8.47 -28.52
C ILE A 11 20.63 7.71 -28.16
N LEU A 12 20.34 6.59 -28.83
CA LEU A 12 19.18 5.76 -28.54
C LEU A 12 19.24 5.14 -27.14
N LEU A 13 20.41 4.65 -26.72
CA LEU A 13 20.60 4.11 -25.37
C LEU A 13 20.46 5.20 -24.30
N LEU A 14 21.01 6.40 -24.55
CA LEU A 14 20.87 7.53 -23.62
C LEU A 14 19.43 8.03 -23.53
N SER A 15 18.69 8.08 -24.65
CA SER A 15 17.28 8.47 -24.64
C SER A 15 16.41 7.42 -23.94
N LEU A 16 16.70 6.13 -24.14
CA LEU A 16 16.02 5.04 -23.44
C LEU A 16 16.30 5.08 -21.93
N LEU A 17 17.56 5.31 -21.54
CA LEU A 17 17.92 5.49 -20.13
C LEU A 17 17.16 6.68 -19.51
N GLY A 18 17.13 7.82 -20.22
CA GLY A 18 16.38 8.99 -19.81
C GLY A 18 14.88 8.72 -19.66
N ALA A 19 14.28 8.00 -20.61
CA ALA A 19 12.87 7.61 -20.55
C ALA A 19 12.58 6.67 -19.36
N CYS A 20 13.46 5.70 -19.09
CA CYS A 20 13.33 4.84 -17.91
C CYS A 20 13.41 5.64 -16.61
N LEU A 21 14.34 6.59 -16.49
CA LEU A 21 14.44 7.46 -15.32
C LEU A 21 13.21 8.38 -15.17
N TRP A 22 12.66 8.86 -16.29
CA TRP A 22 11.44 9.66 -16.28
C TRP A 22 10.23 8.87 -15.78
N VAL A 23 10.09 7.61 -16.19
CA VAL A 23 9.06 6.70 -15.69
C VAL A 23 9.28 6.38 -14.20
N LEU A 24 10.53 6.28 -13.75
CA LEU A 24 10.86 6.08 -12.34
C LEU A 24 10.72 7.33 -11.47
N ALA A 25 10.77 8.54 -12.04
CA ALA A 25 10.71 9.81 -11.32
C ALA A 25 9.55 9.92 -10.31
N PRO A 26 8.28 9.59 -10.64
CA PRO A 26 7.19 9.61 -9.67
C PRO A 26 7.34 8.57 -8.55
N PHE A 27 8.13 7.52 -8.79
CA PHE A 27 8.39 6.46 -7.81
C PHE A 27 9.65 6.70 -6.99
N MET A 28 10.34 7.83 -7.15
CA MET A 28 11.59 8.11 -6.42
C MET A 28 11.42 8.03 -4.91
N THR A 29 10.28 8.49 -4.37
CA THR A 29 9.94 8.32 -2.95
C THR A 29 9.85 6.85 -2.55
N ALA A 30 9.16 6.03 -3.34
CA ALA A 30 9.05 4.59 -3.07
C ALA A 30 10.41 3.88 -3.20
N LEU A 31 11.22 4.27 -4.18
CA LEU A 31 12.58 3.76 -4.38
C LEU A 31 13.49 4.10 -3.20
N PHE A 32 13.37 5.33 -2.68
CA PHE A 32 14.10 5.76 -1.49
C PHE A 32 13.74 4.92 -0.27
N TRP A 33 12.44 4.72 -0.01
CA TRP A 33 11.99 3.85 1.08
C TRP A 33 12.42 2.39 0.87
N ALA A 34 12.39 1.88 -0.35
CA ALA A 34 12.91 0.55 -0.67
C ALA A 34 14.41 0.43 -0.36
N ALA A 35 15.21 1.46 -0.68
CA ALA A 35 16.62 1.51 -0.33
C ALA A 35 16.86 1.57 1.19
N VAL A 36 16.07 2.37 1.91
CA VAL A 36 16.11 2.45 3.39
C VAL A 36 15.78 1.08 4.01
N LEU A 37 14.71 0.43 3.53
CA LEU A 37 14.32 -0.90 4.01
C LEU A 37 15.34 -1.97 3.64
N ALA A 38 15.93 -1.92 2.45
CA ALA A 38 17.01 -2.83 2.06
C ALA A 38 18.22 -2.68 2.99
N PHE A 39 18.59 -1.44 3.32
CA PHE A 39 19.68 -1.16 4.24
C PHE A 39 19.35 -1.60 5.67
N ALA A 40 18.13 -1.33 6.13
CA ALA A 40 17.66 -1.75 7.46
C ALA A 40 17.47 -3.27 7.58
N SER A 41 17.14 -3.97 6.50
CA SER A 41 16.97 -5.43 6.46
C SER A 41 18.28 -6.19 6.20
N TRP A 42 19.33 -5.52 5.73
CA TRP A 42 20.67 -6.11 5.60
C TRP A 42 21.20 -6.81 6.86
N PRO A 43 21.14 -6.22 8.07
CA PRO A 43 21.56 -6.91 9.29
C PRO A 43 20.69 -8.14 9.57
N LEU A 44 19.39 -8.10 9.27
CA LEU A 44 18.50 -9.25 9.44
C LEU A 44 18.92 -10.41 8.52
N MET A 45 19.26 -10.10 7.26
CA MET A 45 19.79 -11.09 6.31
C MET A 45 21.13 -11.67 6.76
N GLN A 46 22.02 -10.85 7.32
CA GLN A 46 23.28 -11.34 7.88
C GLN A 46 23.09 -12.20 9.13
N MET A 47 22.19 -11.82 10.04
CA MET A 47 21.87 -12.60 11.24
C MET A 47 21.31 -13.96 10.87
N LEU A 48 20.40 -14.00 9.89
CA LEU A 48 19.82 -15.24 9.39
C LEU A 48 20.88 -16.09 8.67
N THR A 49 21.73 -15.49 7.84
CA THR A 49 22.83 -16.20 7.16
C THR A 49 23.83 -16.80 8.16
N ARG A 50 24.14 -16.09 9.26
CA ARG A 50 24.98 -16.61 10.35
C ARG A 50 24.30 -17.74 11.12
N ALA A 51 23.01 -17.61 11.42
CA ALA A 51 22.24 -18.67 12.06
C ALA A 51 22.15 -19.94 11.20
N LEU A 52 22.12 -19.80 9.87
CA LEU A 52 22.12 -20.90 8.90
C LEU A 52 23.54 -21.37 8.49
N LYS A 53 24.55 -21.18 9.34
CA LYS A 53 25.93 -21.66 9.13
C LYS A 53 26.58 -21.19 7.81
N GLY A 54 26.22 -19.99 7.34
CA GLY A 54 26.80 -19.39 6.13
C GLY A 54 26.09 -19.72 4.82
N ASN A 55 25.00 -20.49 4.84
CA ASN A 55 24.22 -20.80 3.63
C ASN A 55 23.28 -19.64 3.24
N ALA A 56 23.80 -18.72 2.41
CA ALA A 56 23.06 -17.55 1.93
C ALA A 56 21.78 -17.92 1.13
N SER A 57 21.78 -19.02 0.37
CA SER A 57 20.62 -19.45 -0.43
C SER A 57 19.43 -19.88 0.43
N LEU A 58 19.68 -20.56 1.55
CA LEU A 58 18.61 -20.95 2.48
C LEU A 58 18.06 -19.74 3.24
N ALA A 59 18.93 -18.80 3.64
CA ALA A 59 18.51 -17.56 4.28
C ALA A 59 17.65 -16.70 3.33
N ALA A 60 18.04 -16.59 2.06
CA ALA A 60 17.26 -15.89 1.03
C ALA A 60 15.91 -16.56 0.76
N GLY A 61 15.86 -17.89 0.72
CA GLY A 61 14.62 -18.66 0.57
C GLY A 61 13.66 -18.45 1.74
N LEU A 62 14.17 -18.48 2.98
CA LEU A 62 13.37 -18.22 4.18
C LEU A 62 12.84 -16.78 4.24
N LEU A 63 13.67 -15.79 3.91
CA LEU A 63 13.25 -14.38 3.86
C LEU A 63 12.19 -14.14 2.78
N THR A 64 12.41 -14.67 1.58
CA THR A 64 11.45 -14.56 0.47
C THR A 64 10.14 -15.26 0.84
N GLY A 65 10.21 -16.47 1.39
CA GLY A 65 9.04 -17.20 1.86
C GLY A 65 8.29 -16.43 2.94
N GLY A 66 9.00 -15.90 3.94
CA GLY A 66 8.40 -15.08 4.99
C GLY A 66 7.66 -13.85 4.45
N TRP A 67 8.28 -13.13 3.52
CA TRP A 67 7.63 -11.98 2.86
C TRP A 67 6.39 -12.39 2.07
N VAL A 68 6.45 -13.51 1.35
CA VAL A 68 5.29 -14.05 0.63
C VAL A 68 4.16 -14.37 1.61
N PHE A 69 4.43 -15.02 2.74
CA PHE A 69 3.38 -15.30 3.73
C PHE A 69 2.80 -14.03 4.37
N ILE A 70 3.64 -13.04 4.66
CA ILE A 70 3.20 -11.76 5.24
C ILE A 70 2.29 -10.98 4.27
N VAL A 71 2.56 -11.03 2.97
CA VAL A 71 1.78 -10.29 1.97
C VAL A 71 0.59 -11.11 1.47
N ALA A 72 0.82 -12.36 1.09
CA ALA A 72 -0.21 -13.24 0.55
C ALA A 72 -1.20 -13.69 1.62
N GLY A 73 -0.78 -13.87 2.88
CA GLY A 73 -1.64 -14.30 3.98
C GLY A 73 -2.85 -13.38 4.20
N PRO A 74 -2.65 -12.08 4.46
CA PRO A 74 -3.72 -11.10 4.59
C PRO A 74 -4.53 -10.95 3.30
N LEU A 75 -3.89 -11.06 2.13
CA LEU A 75 -4.57 -10.90 0.84
C LEU A 75 -5.54 -12.05 0.56
N VAL A 76 -5.13 -13.28 0.90
CA VAL A 76 -5.96 -14.49 0.81
C VAL A 76 -7.09 -14.41 1.85
N TRP A 77 -6.78 -14.01 3.09
CA TRP A 77 -7.80 -13.80 4.12
C TRP A 77 -8.82 -12.75 3.69
N LEU A 78 -8.37 -11.61 3.15
CA LEU A 78 -9.24 -10.58 2.60
C LEU A 78 -10.07 -11.13 1.43
N GLY A 79 -9.46 -11.89 0.53
CA GLY A 79 -10.14 -12.57 -0.58
C GLY A 79 -11.32 -13.43 -0.13
N PHE A 80 -11.17 -14.19 0.95
CA PHE A 80 -12.25 -15.00 1.52
C PHE A 80 -13.33 -14.16 2.19
N ASN A 81 -12.95 -13.09 2.91
CA ASN A 81 -13.90 -12.27 3.68
C ASN A 81 -14.59 -11.19 2.84
N ILE A 82 -14.16 -10.91 1.60
CA ILE A 82 -14.78 -9.90 0.73
C ILE A 82 -16.28 -10.12 0.57
N ALA A 83 -16.75 -11.37 0.46
CA ALA A 83 -18.17 -11.67 0.34
C ALA A 83 -18.97 -11.23 1.58
N ASP A 84 -18.39 -11.39 2.77
CA ASP A 84 -19.00 -11.01 4.04
C ASP A 84 -18.95 -9.49 4.25
N TYR A 85 -17.84 -8.84 3.88
CA TYR A 85 -17.73 -7.37 3.91
C TYR A 85 -18.69 -6.68 2.92
N ILE A 86 -18.91 -7.26 1.74
CA ILE A 86 -19.90 -6.73 0.78
C ILE A 86 -21.31 -6.86 1.36
N ARG A 87 -21.66 -8.01 1.96
CA ARG A 87 -22.97 -8.21 2.60
C ARG A 87 -23.19 -7.23 3.75
N ALA A 88 -22.22 -7.12 4.66
CA ALA A 88 -22.26 -6.17 5.78
C ALA A 88 -22.35 -4.72 5.30
N GLY A 89 -21.61 -4.34 4.25
CA GLY A 89 -21.70 -3.02 3.64
C GLY A 89 -23.07 -2.74 3.02
N THR A 90 -23.66 -3.71 2.31
CA THR A 90 -25.01 -3.55 1.75
C THR A 90 -26.10 -3.52 2.82
N GLU A 91 -25.96 -4.30 3.91
CA GLU A 91 -26.86 -4.24 5.06
C GLU A 91 -26.73 -2.93 5.81
N LEU A 92 -25.52 -2.41 5.99
CA LEU A 92 -25.30 -1.10 6.61
C LEU A 92 -25.97 0.02 5.78
N ILE A 93 -25.78 0.02 4.46
CA ILE A 93 -26.44 0.98 3.55
C ILE A 93 -27.98 0.84 3.60
N LYS A 94 -28.48 -0.40 3.66
CA LYS A 94 -29.92 -0.67 3.72
C LYS A 94 -30.52 -0.26 5.07
N ASN A 95 -29.85 -0.54 6.17
CA ASN A 95 -30.26 -0.13 7.51
C ASN A 95 -30.20 1.40 7.66
N LEU A 96 -29.14 2.06 7.18
CA LEU A 96 -29.07 3.52 7.14
C LEU A 96 -30.22 4.16 6.34
N ARG A 97 -30.70 3.49 5.29
CA ARG A 97 -31.85 3.96 4.48
C ARG A 97 -33.21 3.64 5.10
N VAL A 98 -33.32 2.61 5.94
CA VAL A 98 -34.59 2.13 6.52
C VAL A 98 -34.82 2.68 7.93
N THR A 99 -33.77 2.92 8.70
CA THR A 99 -33.85 3.31 10.13
C THR A 99 -33.54 4.79 10.38
N GLY A 100 -33.11 5.54 9.35
CA GLY A 100 -32.51 6.87 9.53
C GLY A 100 -31.06 6.78 9.99
N LEU A 101 -30.33 7.91 9.99
CA LEU A 101 -28.97 7.93 10.54
C LEU A 101 -29.08 7.64 12.05
N PRO A 102 -28.32 6.68 12.61
CA PRO A 102 -28.25 6.51 14.05
C PRO A 102 -27.67 7.79 14.69
N ASP A 103 -28.03 8.03 15.96
CA ASP A 103 -27.54 9.16 16.74
C ASP A 103 -26.02 9.34 16.57
N ALA A 104 -25.60 10.60 16.42
CA ALA A 104 -24.21 10.95 16.14
C ALA A 104 -23.28 10.26 17.16
N PRO A 105 -22.35 9.41 16.71
CA PRO A 105 -21.56 8.62 17.64
C PRO A 105 -20.58 9.52 18.41
N GLU A 106 -20.49 9.35 19.73
CA GLU A 106 -19.78 10.28 20.64
C GLU A 106 -18.30 10.51 20.28
N TRP A 107 -17.65 9.52 19.65
CA TRP A 107 -16.26 9.65 19.16
C TRP A 107 -16.08 10.69 18.05
N LEU A 108 -17.16 11.09 17.38
CA LEU A 108 -17.15 12.11 16.33
C LEU A 108 -16.87 13.51 16.92
N VAL A 109 -17.30 13.75 18.16
CA VAL A 109 -17.06 14.99 18.91
C VAL A 109 -15.61 15.06 19.43
N ASP A 110 -15.02 13.91 19.74
CA ASP A 110 -13.66 13.80 20.28
C ASP A 110 -12.55 14.06 19.24
N VAL A 111 -12.89 14.37 17.98
CA VAL A 111 -11.92 14.71 16.93
C VAL A 111 -11.48 16.18 17.05
N PRO A 112 -10.26 16.47 17.52
CA PRO A 112 -9.79 17.85 17.63
C PRO A 112 -9.74 18.50 16.23
N MET A 113 -10.26 19.72 16.12
CA MET A 113 -10.45 20.56 14.92
C MET A 113 -11.66 20.28 14.01
N VAL A 114 -12.21 19.07 13.95
CA VAL A 114 -13.24 18.74 12.94
C VAL A 114 -14.53 18.19 13.54
N GLY A 115 -14.55 17.88 14.85
CA GLY A 115 -15.69 17.25 15.50
C GLY A 115 -16.99 18.05 15.37
N ASP A 116 -16.96 19.35 15.65
CA ASP A 116 -18.16 20.20 15.57
C ASP A 116 -18.72 20.29 14.13
N ARG A 117 -17.85 20.36 13.11
CA ARG A 117 -18.27 20.39 11.70
C ARG A 117 -18.84 19.05 11.23
N LEU A 118 -18.28 17.94 11.73
CA LEU A 118 -18.78 16.61 11.44
C LEU A 118 -20.13 16.36 12.12
N LEU A 119 -20.34 16.91 13.32
CA LEU A 119 -21.62 16.88 14.02
C LEU A 119 -22.70 17.65 13.26
N GLU A 120 -22.39 18.86 12.79
CA GLU A 120 -23.31 19.70 12.02
C GLU A 120 -23.67 19.05 10.66
N LEU A 121 -22.69 18.42 10.00
CA LEU A 121 -22.92 17.61 8.80
C LEU A 121 -23.76 16.36 9.09
N TRP A 122 -23.57 15.73 10.24
CA TRP A 122 -24.37 14.57 10.65
C TRP A 122 -25.83 14.96 10.88
N GLN A 123 -26.07 16.08 11.56
CA GLN A 123 -27.40 16.63 11.82
C GLN A 123 -28.12 17.06 10.54
N THR A 124 -27.42 17.74 9.62
CA THR A 124 -28.02 18.14 8.32
C THR A 124 -28.38 16.95 7.43
N VAL A 125 -27.61 15.86 7.48
CA VAL A 125 -27.92 14.63 6.73
C VAL A 125 -29.08 13.86 7.37
N ASP A 126 -29.20 13.90 8.70
CA ASP A 126 -30.34 13.32 9.43
C ASP A 126 -31.65 14.07 9.15
N GLU A 127 -31.62 15.41 9.16
CA GLU A 127 -32.77 16.26 8.83
C GLU A 127 -33.24 16.13 7.36
N GLN A 128 -32.33 15.85 6.43
CA GLN A 128 -32.65 15.66 5.00
C GLN A 128 -33.11 14.24 4.66
N GLY A 129 -32.98 13.29 5.59
CA GLY A 129 -33.40 11.89 5.45
C GLY A 129 -34.83 11.57 5.89
N ALA A 130 -35.57 12.56 6.41
CA ALA A 130 -36.97 12.44 6.86
C ALA A 130 -38.00 12.78 5.76
#